data_AF-A0A1Q4YZS6-F1
#
_entry.id   AF-A0A1Q4YZS6-F1
#
_cell.length_a   1.000
_cell.length_b   1.000
_cell.length_c   1.000
_cell.angle_alpha   90.00
_cell.angle_beta   90.00
_cell.angle_gamma   90.00
#
_symmetry.space_group_name_H-M   'P 1'
#
loop_
_entity.id
_entity.type
_entity.pdbx_description
1 polymer ?
#
loop_
_entity_poly.entity_id
_entity_poly.type
_entity_poly.pdbx_seq_one_letter_code
_entity_poly.pdbx_strand_id
1 'polypeptide(L)'
;MAEFIRFGHAHGRVPASTTALLSEPKLQRFTPPGYDTGEFGQRREVQAASFRFRIAEPGYEDLSDEQIRHMIAIASRARDRFLIALLARTGQRIGEALGLHRGDVHLLASSRAVGCGVEGPHMHVRRRTDNPKSASAASLSAVSLARRLLLFDRNTPSFTSLPSGNAST
;
A
#
# COMPACT_ATOMS: atom_id res chain seq x y z
N MET A 1 2.45 9.27 23.43
CA MET A 1 2.97 8.89 24.76
C MET A 1 4.09 9.82 25.24
N ALA A 2 5.18 10.01 24.48
CA ALA A 2 6.29 10.89 24.91
C ALA A 2 5.86 12.35 25.24
N GLU A 3 4.96 12.95 24.45
CA GLU A 3 4.44 14.30 24.76
C GLU A 3 3.66 14.38 26.07
N PHE A 4 2.94 13.32 26.43
CA PHE A 4 2.21 13.27 27.70
C PHE A 4 3.18 13.27 28.89
N ILE A 5 4.32 12.59 28.77
CA ILE A 5 5.37 12.57 29.80
C ILE A 5 6.08 13.93 29.86
N ARG A 6 6.34 14.58 28.72
CA ARG A 6 6.89 15.96 28.68
C ARG A 6 5.93 16.97 29.33
N PHE A 7 4.64 16.87 29.05
CA PHE A 7 3.60 17.67 29.70
C PHE A 7 3.58 17.44 31.21
N GLY A 8 3.69 16.19 31.65
CA GLY A 8 3.82 15.85 33.07
C GLY A 8 5.03 16.51 33.74
N HIS A 9 6.17 16.56 33.06
CA HIS A 9 7.36 17.26 33.54
C HIS A 9 7.14 18.78 33.66
N ALA A 10 6.55 19.40 32.64
CA ALA A 10 6.21 20.83 32.67
C ALA A 10 5.29 21.21 33.85
N HIS A 11 4.48 20.26 34.33
CA HIS A 11 3.61 20.43 35.50
C HIS A 11 4.21 19.88 36.81
N GLY A 12 5.50 19.56 36.85
CA GLY A 12 6.19 19.07 38.05
C GLY A 12 5.78 17.67 38.51
N ARG A 13 5.03 16.92 37.67
CA ARG A 13 4.54 15.57 37.98
C ARG A 13 5.51 14.46 37.56
N VAL A 14 6.53 14.80 36.77
CA VAL A 14 7.54 13.87 36.24
C VAL A 14 8.94 14.48 36.38
N PRO A 15 9.94 13.74 36.87
CA PRO A 15 11.33 14.20 36.94
C PRO A 15 11.96 14.50 35.58
N ALA A 16 12.86 15.48 35.52
CA ALA A 16 13.59 15.85 34.30
C ALA A 16 14.43 14.69 33.74
N SER A 17 14.95 13.83 34.61
CA SER A 17 15.69 12.63 34.25
C SER A 17 14.85 11.67 33.41
N THR A 18 13.55 11.55 33.69
CA THR A 18 12.64 10.69 32.91
C THR A 18 12.40 11.26 31.51
N THR A 19 12.26 12.58 31.37
CA THR A 19 12.12 13.20 30.04
C THR A 19 13.39 13.14 29.20
N ALA A 20 14.56 13.21 29.85
CA ALA A 20 15.85 13.05 29.17
C ALA A 20 16.03 11.66 28.56
N LEU A 21 15.37 10.64 29.13
CA LEU A 21 15.36 9.29 28.57
C LEU A 21 14.47 9.14 27.33
N LEU A 22 13.58 10.10 27.01
CA LEU A 22 12.63 9.99 25.90
C LEU A 22 13.23 10.29 24.52
N SER A 23 14.34 11.01 24.48
CA SER A 23 15.01 11.38 23.24
C SER A 23 16.52 11.30 23.36
N GLU A 24 17.16 10.86 22.30
CA GLU A 24 18.60 10.87 22.14
C GLU A 24 18.99 11.86 21.03
N PRO A 25 20.12 12.57 21.17
CA PRO A 25 20.68 13.35 20.10
C PRO A 25 21.04 12.46 18.91
N LYS A 26 20.56 12.83 17.72
CA LYS A 26 20.85 12.10 16.48
C LYS A 26 21.23 13.05 15.37
N LEU A 27 22.40 12.80 14.77
CA LEU A 27 22.83 13.49 13.56
C LEU A 27 21.99 13.04 12.35
N GLN A 28 21.38 14.00 11.66
CA GLN A 28 20.68 13.74 10.42
C GLN A 28 21.68 13.44 9.30
N ARG A 29 21.58 12.25 8.71
CA ARG A 29 22.37 11.86 7.52
C ARG A 29 21.91 12.58 6.26
N PHE A 30 20.63 12.91 6.18
CA PHE A 30 20.03 13.61 5.06
C PHE A 30 19.26 14.80 5.59
N THR A 31 19.65 16.00 5.17
CA THR A 31 18.97 17.24 5.51
C THR A 31 17.88 17.51 4.46
N PRO A 32 16.64 17.87 4.86
CA PRO A 32 15.61 18.27 3.91
C PRO A 32 16.08 19.45 3.03
N PRO A 33 15.61 19.56 1.77
CA PRO A 33 15.93 20.70 0.92
C PRO A 33 15.53 22.03 1.59
N GLY A 34 16.44 23.00 1.64
CA GLY A 34 16.20 24.31 2.27
C GLY A 34 16.39 24.34 3.79
N TYR A 35 16.79 23.25 4.44
CA TYR A 35 17.07 23.25 5.87
C TYR A 35 18.46 23.80 6.17
N ASP A 36 18.50 24.89 6.92
CA ASP A 36 19.75 25.52 7.36
C ASP A 36 20.43 24.68 8.44
N THR A 37 21.56 24.08 8.09
CA THR A 37 22.37 23.30 9.03
C THR A 37 23.19 24.16 9.99
N GLY A 38 23.14 25.49 9.87
CA GLY A 38 23.96 26.43 10.62
C GLY A 38 25.44 26.37 10.20
N GLU A 39 26.23 27.30 10.72
CA GLU A 39 27.69 27.30 10.52
C GLU A 39 28.31 26.03 11.15
N PHE A 40 29.21 25.37 10.41
CA PHE A 40 29.82 24.09 10.79
C PHE A 40 28.85 22.92 11.04
N GLY A 41 27.58 23.03 10.62
CA GLY A 41 26.62 21.93 10.72
C GLY A 41 26.04 21.71 12.12
N GLN A 42 26.12 22.71 13.01
CA GLN A 42 25.64 22.63 14.39
C GLN A 42 24.15 22.27 14.52
N ARG A 43 23.32 22.60 13.51
CA ARG A 43 21.88 22.28 13.49
C ARG A 43 21.57 20.93 12.82
N ARG A 44 22.59 20.11 12.52
CA ARG A 44 22.41 18.73 12.01
C ARG A 44 21.97 17.75 13.10
N GLU A 45 22.09 18.13 14.36
CA GLU A 45 21.68 17.31 15.50
C GLU A 45 20.20 17.56 15.81
N VAL A 46 19.41 16.49 15.78
CA VAL A 46 17.98 16.53 16.09
C VAL A 46 17.69 15.53 17.20
N GLN A 47 16.81 15.90 18.11
CA GLN A 47 16.32 15.01 19.16
C GLN A 47 15.45 13.91 18.53
N ALA A 48 15.94 12.68 18.51
CA ALA A 48 15.20 11.52 18.01
C ALA A 48 14.62 10.73 19.19
N ALA A 49 13.43 10.14 19.02
CA ALA A 49 12.84 9.29 20.05
C ALA A 49 13.76 8.10 20.35
N SER A 50 14.18 7.95 21.61
CA SER A 50 15.12 6.94 22.09
C SER A 50 14.53 5.52 22.07
N PHE A 51 13.23 5.41 22.33
CA PHE A 51 12.51 4.14 22.24
C PHE A 51 11.16 4.34 21.56
N ARG A 52 10.87 3.46 20.60
CA ARG A 52 9.53 3.29 20.03
C ARG A 52 8.89 2.13 20.76
N PHE A 53 7.92 2.40 21.61
CA PHE A 53 7.07 1.35 22.15
C PHE A 53 6.32 0.70 20.99
N ARG A 54 6.66 -0.56 20.66
CA ARG A 54 5.78 -1.41 19.87
C ARG A 54 4.70 -1.90 20.82
N ILE A 55 3.55 -1.26 20.78
CA ILE A 55 2.34 -1.85 21.35
C ILE A 55 2.07 -3.08 20.48
N ALA A 56 2.08 -4.27 21.09
CA ALA A 56 1.66 -5.49 20.42
C ALA A 56 0.13 -5.43 20.29
N GLU A 57 -0.34 -4.77 19.24
CA GLU A 57 -1.73 -4.92 18.82
C GLU A 57 -1.92 -6.39 18.41
N PRO A 58 -3.05 -7.02 18.79
CA PRO A 58 -3.36 -8.35 18.28
C PRO A 58 -3.27 -8.28 16.75
N GLY A 59 -2.48 -9.16 16.16
CA GLY A 59 -2.22 -9.15 14.73
C GLY A 59 -3.52 -9.21 13.93
N TYR A 60 -3.48 -8.69 12.71
CA TYR A 60 -4.63 -8.76 11.80
C TYR A 60 -4.98 -10.22 11.50
N GLU A 61 -6.27 -10.54 11.52
CA GLU A 61 -6.76 -11.83 11.06
C GLU A 61 -6.85 -11.82 9.53
N ASP A 62 -6.32 -12.89 8.90
CA ASP A 62 -6.35 -13.03 7.44
C ASP A 62 -7.76 -13.36 6.96
N LEU A 63 -8.15 -12.78 5.82
CA LEU A 63 -9.42 -13.11 5.18
C LEU A 63 -9.38 -14.53 4.60
N SER A 64 -10.42 -15.31 4.87
CA SER A 64 -10.63 -16.61 4.24
C SER A 64 -10.97 -16.50 2.75
N ASP A 65 -10.70 -17.58 2.01
CA ASP A 65 -11.06 -17.70 0.59
C ASP A 65 -12.57 -17.48 0.33
N GLU A 66 -13.44 -17.80 1.29
CA GLU A 66 -14.89 -17.55 1.20
C GLU A 66 -15.22 -16.06 1.36
N GLN A 67 -14.63 -15.39 2.35
CA GLN A 67 -14.82 -13.95 2.56
C GLN A 67 -14.33 -13.15 1.36
N ILE A 68 -13.20 -13.53 0.76
CA ILE A 68 -12.67 -12.89 -0.46
C ILE A 68 -13.65 -13.07 -1.63
N ARG A 69 -14.20 -14.28 -1.83
CA ARG A 69 -15.20 -14.54 -2.87
C ARG A 69 -16.47 -13.72 -2.66
N HIS A 70 -16.95 -13.64 -1.43
CA HIS A 70 -18.12 -12.82 -1.09
C HIS A 70 -17.88 -11.34 -1.39
N MET A 71 -16.73 -10.79 -0.99
CA MET A 71 -16.35 -9.40 -1.30
C MET A 71 -16.34 -9.10 -2.80
N ILE A 72 -15.86 -10.04 -3.61
CA ILE A 72 -15.85 -9.89 -5.07
C ILE A 72 -17.28 -9.94 -5.62
N ALA A 73 -18.14 -10.81 -5.10
CA ALA A 73 -19.53 -10.94 -5.55
C ALA A 73 -20.35 -9.66 -5.28
N ILE A 74 -20.15 -9.02 -4.12
CA ILE A 74 -20.89 -7.80 -3.74
C ILE A 74 -20.36 -6.52 -4.41
N ALA A 75 -19.12 -6.53 -4.92
CA ALA A 75 -18.55 -5.35 -5.57
C ALA A 75 -19.31 -5.01 -6.86
N SER A 76 -19.80 -3.76 -6.96
CA SER A 76 -20.67 -3.32 -8.06
C SER A 76 -19.91 -3.06 -9.36
N ARG A 77 -18.66 -2.61 -9.29
CA ARG A 77 -17.85 -2.24 -10.44
C ARG A 77 -16.83 -3.33 -10.77
N ALA A 78 -16.65 -3.61 -12.06
CA ALA A 78 -15.61 -4.52 -12.54
C ALA A 78 -14.20 -4.13 -12.05
N ARG A 79 -13.94 -2.82 -11.89
CA ARG A 79 -12.70 -2.29 -11.30
C ARG A 79 -12.48 -2.79 -9.88
N ASP A 80 -13.51 -2.76 -9.05
CA ASP A 80 -13.40 -3.08 -7.63
C ASP A 80 -13.26 -4.59 -7.45
N ARG A 81 -14.00 -5.38 -8.24
CA ARG A 81 -13.83 -6.83 -8.36
C ARG A 81 -12.39 -7.20 -8.73
N PHE A 82 -11.85 -6.56 -9.77
CA PHE A 82 -10.48 -6.76 -10.20
C PHE A 82 -9.47 -6.38 -9.11
N LEU A 83 -9.67 -5.25 -8.43
CA LEU A 83 -8.76 -4.79 -7.38
C LEU A 83 -8.74 -5.76 -6.19
N ILE A 84 -9.90 -6.23 -5.73
CA ILE A 84 -10.00 -7.20 -4.63
C ILE A 84 -9.28 -8.50 -5.02
N ALA A 85 -9.58 -9.04 -6.22
CA ALA A 85 -8.93 -10.25 -6.71
C ALA A 85 -7.40 -10.05 -6.86
N LEU A 86 -6.97 -8.91 -7.37
CA LEU A 86 -5.56 -8.61 -7.56
C LEU A 86 -4.82 -8.60 -6.21
N LEU A 87 -5.33 -7.85 -5.23
CA LEU A 87 -4.71 -7.73 -3.91
C LEU A 87 -4.65 -9.09 -3.20
N ALA A 88 -5.74 -9.85 -3.23
CA ALA A 88 -5.82 -11.16 -2.60
C ALA A 88 -4.86 -12.20 -3.19
N ARG A 89 -4.48 -12.07 -4.46
CA ARG A 89 -3.68 -13.09 -5.19
C ARG A 89 -2.20 -12.73 -5.34
N THR A 90 -1.84 -11.46 -5.21
CA THR A 90 -0.49 -10.97 -5.52
C THR A 90 0.22 -10.33 -4.34
N GLY A 91 -0.49 -10.01 -3.25
CA GLY A 91 0.09 -9.32 -2.09
C GLY A 91 0.61 -7.92 -2.40
N GLN A 92 0.18 -7.34 -3.52
CA GLN A 92 0.55 -5.99 -3.93
C GLN A 92 0.07 -4.95 -2.92
N ARG A 93 0.87 -3.90 -2.72
CA ARG A 93 0.38 -2.76 -1.94
C ARG A 93 -0.75 -2.09 -2.71
N ILE A 94 -1.75 -1.57 -1.99
CA ILE A 94 -2.89 -0.90 -2.61
C ILE A 94 -2.46 0.27 -3.52
N GLY A 95 -1.39 1.01 -3.16
CA GLY A 95 -0.82 2.06 -4.00
C GLY A 95 -0.21 1.54 -5.31
N GLU A 96 0.41 0.36 -5.28
CA GLU A 96 0.97 -0.30 -6.48
C GLU A 96 -0.15 -0.76 -7.40
N ALA A 97 -1.18 -1.40 -6.85
CA ALA A 97 -2.35 -1.85 -7.60
C ALA A 97 -3.14 -0.68 -8.23
N LEU A 98 -3.28 0.44 -7.51
CA LEU A 98 -3.97 1.64 -8.02
C LEU A 98 -3.15 2.42 -9.07
N GLY A 99 -1.82 2.29 -9.03
CA GLY A 99 -0.89 2.89 -9.99
C GLY A 99 -0.63 2.04 -11.24
N LEU A 100 -1.21 0.83 -11.32
CA LEU A 100 -1.01 -0.09 -12.44
C LEU A 100 -1.66 0.46 -13.72
N HIS A 101 -0.89 0.52 -14.82
CA HIS A 101 -1.43 0.82 -16.15
C HIS A 101 -1.74 -0.48 -16.89
N ARG A 102 -2.67 -0.45 -17.85
CA ARG A 102 -3.00 -1.64 -18.67
C ARG A 102 -1.79 -2.21 -19.40
N GLY A 103 -0.87 -1.35 -19.85
CA GLY A 103 0.38 -1.77 -20.51
C GLY A 103 1.37 -2.48 -19.57
N ASP A 104 1.15 -2.42 -18.25
CA ASP A 104 1.97 -3.11 -17.26
C ASP A 104 1.50 -4.56 -17.03
N VAL A 105 0.37 -4.99 -17.63
CA VAL A 105 -0.24 -6.32 -17.40
C VAL A 105 -0.10 -7.20 -18.62
N HIS A 106 0.64 -8.30 -18.50
CA HIS A 106 0.99 -9.22 -19.58
C HIS A 106 0.35 -10.57 -19.30
N LEU A 107 -0.70 -10.92 -20.04
CA LEU A 107 -1.52 -12.10 -19.75
C LEU A 107 -1.16 -13.33 -20.58
N LEU A 108 -0.30 -13.16 -21.59
CA LEU A 108 0.08 -14.23 -22.53
C LEU A 108 1.27 -15.04 -21.99
N ALA A 109 1.47 -16.23 -22.57
CA ALA A 109 2.61 -17.09 -22.24
C ALA A 109 3.96 -16.44 -22.59
N SER A 110 3.98 -15.57 -23.60
CA SER A 110 5.14 -14.77 -23.99
C SER A 110 4.69 -13.37 -24.36
N SER A 111 5.41 -12.37 -23.84
CA SER A 111 5.20 -10.95 -24.15
C SER A 111 6.45 -10.33 -24.80
N ARG A 112 7.29 -11.17 -25.43
CA ARG A 112 8.49 -10.71 -26.16
C ARG A 112 8.15 -9.77 -27.31
N ALA A 113 7.00 -9.97 -27.97
CA ALA A 113 6.52 -9.11 -29.04
C ALA A 113 6.30 -7.64 -28.61
N VAL A 114 6.07 -7.40 -27.32
CA VAL A 114 5.94 -6.06 -26.73
C VAL A 114 7.19 -5.65 -25.92
N GLY A 115 8.32 -6.35 -26.14
CA GLY A 115 9.61 -6.02 -25.52
C GLY A 115 9.78 -6.51 -24.07
N CYS A 116 8.96 -7.45 -23.60
CA CYS A 116 9.10 -8.02 -22.26
C CYS A 116 9.72 -9.43 -22.28
N GLY A 117 10.78 -9.60 -21.49
CA GLY A 117 11.50 -10.87 -21.35
C GLY A 117 10.98 -11.80 -20.25
N VAL A 118 9.98 -11.39 -19.47
CA VAL A 118 9.41 -12.23 -18.42
C VAL A 118 8.47 -13.26 -19.04
N GLU A 119 8.68 -14.53 -18.71
CA GLU A 119 7.89 -15.64 -19.22
C GLU A 119 6.58 -15.81 -18.44
N GLY A 120 5.54 -16.24 -19.15
CA GLY A 120 4.22 -16.49 -18.57
C GLY A 120 3.45 -15.20 -18.21
N PRO A 121 2.23 -15.35 -17.67
CA PRO A 121 1.42 -14.23 -17.25
C PRO A 121 2.01 -13.51 -16.04
N HIS A 122 2.19 -12.20 -16.15
CA HIS A 122 2.77 -11.36 -15.11
C HIS A 122 2.28 -9.91 -15.19
N MET A 123 2.59 -9.13 -14.17
CA MET A 123 2.40 -7.68 -14.18
C MET A 123 3.64 -6.96 -13.65
N HIS A 124 3.86 -5.74 -14.14
CA HIS A 124 4.96 -4.89 -13.72
C HIS A 124 4.51 -3.82 -12.74
N VAL A 125 5.21 -3.75 -11.62
CA VAL A 125 5.12 -2.63 -10.69
C VAL A 125 6.14 -1.60 -11.12
N ARG A 126 5.67 -0.45 -11.59
CA ARG A 126 6.52 0.68 -12.02
C ARG A 126 6.31 1.90 -11.13
N ARG A 127 7.41 2.58 -10.81
CA ARG A 127 7.38 3.92 -10.23
C ARG A 127 7.08 4.91 -11.35
N ARG A 128 5.96 5.60 -11.23
CA ARG A 128 5.51 6.64 -12.15
C ARG A 128 5.40 7.95 -11.39
N THR A 129 6.06 8.99 -11.88
CA THR A 129 5.97 10.35 -11.33
C THR A 129 4.76 11.11 -11.87
N ASP A 130 4.15 10.60 -12.94
CA ASP A 130 3.06 11.18 -13.71
C ASP A 130 1.69 10.52 -13.45
N ASN A 131 1.53 9.79 -12.34
CA ASN A 131 0.25 9.15 -12.03
C ASN A 131 -0.79 10.19 -11.58
N PRO A 132 -1.91 10.39 -12.31
CA PRO A 132 -2.95 11.34 -11.94
C PRO A 132 -3.67 10.97 -10.63
N LYS A 133 -3.53 9.73 -10.16
CA LYS A 133 -4.07 9.26 -8.86
C LYS A 133 -3.09 9.44 -7.70
N SER A 134 -1.94 10.08 -7.93
CA SER A 134 -0.87 10.34 -6.94
C SER A 134 -0.32 9.08 -6.24
N ALA A 135 -0.66 7.88 -6.70
CA ALA A 135 -0.16 6.64 -6.14
C ALA A 135 1.23 6.36 -6.71
N SER A 136 2.19 6.08 -5.83
CA SER A 136 3.56 5.73 -6.19
C SER A 136 3.91 4.35 -5.66
N ALA A 137 4.60 3.57 -6.49
CA ALA A 137 5.12 2.29 -6.06
C ALA A 137 6.33 2.51 -5.14
N ALA A 138 6.36 1.84 -3.98
CA ALA A 138 7.54 1.88 -3.13
C ALA A 138 8.67 0.98 -3.66
N SER A 139 8.38 0.10 -4.62
CA SER A 139 9.33 -0.87 -5.18
C SER A 139 9.04 -1.09 -6.68
N LEU A 140 10.03 -1.58 -7.42
CA LEU A 140 9.88 -2.03 -8.80
C LEU A 140 9.98 -3.55 -8.82
N SER A 141 9.04 -4.23 -9.47
CA SER A 141 9.06 -5.70 -9.58
C SER A 141 8.23 -6.20 -10.76
N ALA A 142 8.48 -7.44 -11.17
CA ALA A 142 7.56 -8.23 -11.99
C ALA A 142 6.92 -9.28 -11.09
N VAL A 143 5.59 -9.35 -11.08
CA VAL A 143 4.82 -10.28 -10.26
C VAL A 143 4.12 -11.26 -11.17
N SER A 144 4.44 -12.55 -11.02
CA SER A 144 3.75 -13.62 -11.75
C SER A 144 2.29 -13.67 -11.32
N LEU A 145 1.39 -13.72 -12.30
CA LEU A 145 -0.03 -13.87 -12.05
C LEU A 145 -0.35 -15.36 -11.98
N ALA A 146 -0.66 -15.84 -10.77
CA ALA A 146 -1.14 -17.20 -10.59
C ALA A 146 -2.34 -17.45 -11.51
N ARG A 147 -2.39 -18.63 -12.13
CA ARG A 147 -3.45 -19.07 -13.06
C ARG A 147 -4.87 -18.80 -12.53
N ARG A 148 -5.07 -18.83 -11.21
CA ARG A 148 -6.35 -18.57 -10.52
C ARG A 148 -6.85 -17.12 -10.66
N LEU A 149 -5.97 -16.12 -10.83
CA LEU A 149 -6.39 -14.74 -11.11
C LEU A 149 -6.92 -14.59 -12.55
N LEU A 150 -6.34 -15.35 -13.50
CA LEU A 150 -6.73 -15.30 -14.92
C LEU A 150 -8.05 -16.03 -15.22
N LEU A 151 -8.46 -16.96 -14.36
CA LEU A 151 -9.71 -17.71 -14.49
C LEU A 151 -10.89 -17.12 -13.70
N PHE A 152 -10.70 -16.00 -12.99
CA PHE A 152 -11.72 -15.46 -12.09
C PHE A 152 -13.01 -15.00 -12.81
N ASP A 153 -12.94 -14.72 -14.12
CA ASP A 153 -14.07 -14.27 -14.94
C ASP A 153 -14.96 -15.41 -15.47
N ARG A 154 -14.51 -16.69 -15.44
CA ARG A 154 -15.28 -17.79 -16.03
C ARG A 154 -16.44 -18.30 -15.16
N ASN A 155 -16.55 -17.85 -13.91
CA ASN A 155 -17.53 -18.36 -12.95
C ASN A 155 -18.46 -17.28 -12.37
N THR A 156 -18.42 -16.06 -12.90
CA THR A 156 -19.46 -15.06 -12.65
C THR A 156 -20.62 -15.32 -13.63
N PRO A 157 -21.87 -15.53 -13.16
CA PRO A 157 -23.00 -15.65 -14.07
C PRO A 157 -23.08 -14.39 -14.93
N SER A 158 -23.21 -14.64 -16.22
CA SER A 158 -23.29 -13.70 -17.32
C SER A 158 -24.19 -12.51 -17.00
N PHE A 159 -23.72 -11.32 -17.33
CA PHE A 159 -24.44 -10.04 -17.26
C PHE A 159 -25.55 -9.94 -18.35
N THR A 160 -26.31 -11.01 -18.59
CA THR A 160 -27.39 -11.06 -19.58
C THR A 160 -28.67 -11.61 -18.97
N SER A 161 -29.38 -10.76 -18.22
CA SER A 161 -30.84 -10.62 -18.25
C SER A 161 -31.25 -9.51 -17.29
N LEU A 162 -31.38 -8.29 -17.82
CA LEU A 162 -32.32 -7.33 -17.24
C LEU A 162 -33.73 -7.91 -17.48
N PRO A 163 -34.59 -8.09 -16.46
CA PRO A 163 -35.97 -8.44 -16.72
C PRO A 163 -36.64 -7.23 -17.39
N SER A 164 -37.18 -7.42 -18.59
CA SER A 164 -38.10 -6.47 -19.19
C SER A 164 -39.39 -6.48 -18.36
N GLY A 165 -39.46 -5.58 -17.37
CA GLY A 165 -40.67 -5.29 -16.63
C GLY A 165 -41.67 -4.59 -17.55
N ASN A 166 -42.61 -5.38 -18.04
CA ASN A 166 -43.96 -5.02 -18.45
C ASN A 166 -44.60 -3.97 -17.52
N ALA A 167 -44.77 -2.74 -18.01
CA ALA A 167 -45.68 -1.76 -17.43
C ALA A 167 -46.97 -1.77 -18.27
N SER A 168 -47.96 -2.52 -17.79
CA SER A 168 -49.36 -2.35 -18.15
C SER A 168 -50.01 -1.45 -17.10
N THR A 169 -50.50 -0.29 -17.54
CA THR A 169 -51.68 0.44 -17.03
C THR A 169 -52.00 1.53 -18.03
#